data_AF-A0A919RBL8-F1
#
_entry.id   AF-A0A919RBL8-F1
#
_cell.length_a   1.000
_cell.length_b   1.000
_cell.length_c   1.000
_cell.angle_alpha   90.00
_cell.angle_beta   90.00
_cell.angle_gamma   90.00
#
_symmetry.space_group_name_H-M   'P 1'
#
loop_
_entity.id
_entity.type
_entity.pdbx_description
1 polymer ?
#
loop_
_entity_poly.entity_id
_entity_poly.type
_entity_poly.pdbx_seq_one_letter_code
_entity_poly.pdbx_strand_id
1 'polypeptide(L)'
;MQIRDPRTTPPWHTITQAPADVTCVALSTMGNDVHVTVLTSGGGVAQSSCTVNPTPGTGSNPAWPGNCTAFVNLTPPLRAAAQRNMQNTAGR
;
A
#
# COMPACT_ATOMS: atom_id res chain seq x y z
N MET A 1 -8.53 8.53 -2.86
CA MET A 1 -7.36 8.48 -3.77
C MET A 1 -7.79 7.85 -5.10
N GLN A 2 -7.15 8.21 -6.22
CA GLN A 2 -7.42 7.62 -7.53
C GLN A 2 -6.13 7.09 -8.19
N ILE A 3 -6.25 5.98 -8.93
CA ILE A 3 -5.18 5.41 -9.76
C ILE A 3 -5.62 5.43 -11.22
N ARG A 4 -4.69 5.75 -12.11
CA ARG A 4 -4.91 5.68 -13.54
C ARG A 4 -4.50 4.32 -14.11
N ASP A 5 -5.43 3.63 -14.77
CA ASP A 5 -5.15 2.47 -15.62
C ASP A 5 -5.58 2.78 -17.07
N PRO A 6 -4.64 3.07 -17.99
CA PRO A 6 -4.96 3.43 -19.37
C PRO A 6 -5.57 2.30 -20.20
N ARG A 7 -5.59 1.06 -19.71
CA ARG A 7 -6.13 -0.11 -20.45
C ARG A 7 -7.63 -0.32 -20.22
N THR A 8 -8.24 0.44 -19.32
CA THR A 8 -9.64 0.32 -18.92
C THR A 8 -10.43 1.59 -19.24
N THR A 9 -11.76 1.47 -19.36
CA THR A 9 -12.69 2.61 -19.49
C THR A 9 -13.73 2.55 -18.38
N PRO A 10 -13.82 3.55 -17.47
CA PRO A 10 -13.00 4.77 -17.40
C PRO A 10 -11.53 4.47 -17.00
N PRO A 11 -10.58 5.38 -17.32
CA PRO A 11 -9.16 5.16 -17.01
C PRO A 11 -8.77 5.53 -15.57
N TRP A 12 -9.64 6.19 -14.81
CA TRP A 12 -9.37 6.63 -13.44
C TRP A 12 -10.27 5.88 -12.46
N HIS A 13 -9.66 5.21 -11.48
CA HIS A 13 -10.35 4.33 -10.54
C HIS A 13 -10.14 4.80 -9.10
N THR A 14 -11.22 4.94 -8.36
CA THR A 14 -11.18 5.29 -6.94
C THR A 14 -10.82 4.07 -6.10
N ILE A 15 -9.81 4.20 -5.25
CA ILE A 15 -9.49 3.20 -4.22
C ILE A 15 -10.06 3.68 -2.89
N THR A 16 -11.23 3.15 -2.54
CA THR A 16 -11.99 3.56 -1.34
C THR A 16 -11.39 3.04 -0.04
N GLN A 17 -10.54 2.01 -0.11
CA GLN A 17 -9.91 1.37 1.05
C GLN A 17 -8.59 2.03 1.47
N ALA A 18 -8.20 3.12 0.81
CA ALA A 18 -7.00 3.85 1.19
C ALA A 18 -7.14 4.43 2.61
N PRO A 19 -6.06 4.48 3.40
CA PRO A 19 -6.03 5.18 4.68
C PRO A 19 -6.53 6.63 4.57
N ALA A 20 -7.04 7.15 5.68
CA ALA A 20 -7.31 8.58 5.79
C ALA A 20 -6.00 9.41 5.77
N ASP A 21 -6.13 10.69 5.44
CA ASP A 21 -5.06 11.68 5.53
C ASP A 21 -3.77 11.33 4.77
N VAL A 22 -3.92 10.73 3.58
CA VAL A 22 -2.79 10.45 2.68
C VAL A 22 -2.16 11.76 2.21
N THR A 23 -0.87 11.93 2.47
CA THR A 23 -0.07 13.10 2.08
C THR A 23 0.84 12.81 0.89
N CYS A 24 1.32 11.57 0.74
CA CYS A 24 2.13 11.14 -0.40
C CYS A 24 1.70 9.76 -0.91
N VAL A 25 1.91 9.54 -2.21
CA VAL A 25 1.66 8.25 -2.89
C VAL A 25 2.87 7.90 -3.75
N ALA A 26 3.29 6.64 -3.71
CA ALA A 26 4.29 6.07 -4.59
C ALA A 26 3.72 4.81 -5.25
N LEU A 27 4.02 4.65 -6.54
CA LEU A 27 3.63 3.48 -7.33
C LEU A 27 4.88 2.73 -7.77
N SER A 28 4.83 1.40 -7.72
CA SER A 28 5.87 0.54 -8.29
C SER A 28 5.23 -0.66 -8.98
N THR A 29 5.78 -1.08 -10.11
CA THR A 29 5.30 -2.25 -10.85
C THR A 29 6.18 -3.44 -10.52
N MET A 30 5.57 -4.55 -10.10
CA MET A 30 6.25 -5.79 -9.76
C MET A 30 5.51 -6.96 -10.39
N GLY A 31 6.08 -7.55 -11.45
CA GLY A 31 5.43 -8.61 -12.21
C GLY A 31 4.09 -8.15 -12.79
N ASN A 32 3.01 -8.83 -12.40
CA ASN A 32 1.65 -8.54 -12.86
C ASN A 32 0.93 -7.48 -12.02
N ASP A 33 1.57 -6.96 -10.97
CA ASP A 33 0.94 -6.11 -9.99
C ASP A 33 1.51 -4.68 -10.01
N VAL A 34 0.67 -3.73 -9.63
CA VAL A 34 1.11 -2.39 -9.19
C VAL A 34 0.97 -2.31 -7.67
N HIS A 35 2.08 -2.02 -6.99
CA HIS A 35 2.11 -1.75 -5.58
C HIS A 35 1.92 -0.26 -5.34
N VAL A 36 0.98 0.05 -4.46
CA VAL A 36 0.62 1.41 -4.07
C VAL A 36 1.03 1.61 -2.63
N THR A 37 2.07 2.41 -2.42
CA THR A 37 2.50 2.80 -1.08
C THR A 37 2.01 4.21 -0.79
N VAL A 38 1.40 4.40 0.37
CA VAL A 38 0.92 5.70 0.85
C VAL A 38 1.63 6.08 2.14
N LEU A 39 1.87 7.39 2.29
CA LEU A 39 2.26 8.01 3.54
C LEU A 39 1.07 8.81 4.08
N THR A 40 0.75 8.64 5.36
CA THR A 40 -0.27 9.45 6.04
C THR A 40 0.36 10.62 6.78
N SER A 41 -0.45 11.64 7.09
CA SER A 41 -0.03 12.80 7.88
C SER A 41 0.55 12.44 9.26
N GLY A 42 0.10 11.32 9.85
CA GLY A 42 0.62 10.76 11.09
C GLY A 42 1.94 10.00 10.96
N GLY A 43 2.57 10.00 9.78
CA GLY A 43 3.81 9.26 9.51
C GLY A 43 3.62 7.76 9.27
N GLY A 44 2.37 7.31 9.15
CA GLY A 44 2.05 5.92 8.85
C GLY A 44 2.37 5.59 7.40
N VAL A 45 2.97 4.43 7.16
CA VAL A 45 3.22 3.89 5.83
C VAL A 45 2.33 2.67 5.63
N ALA A 46 1.55 2.65 4.56
CA ALA A 46 0.74 1.48 4.20
C ALA A 46 0.90 1.14 2.73
N GLN A 47 0.76 -0.14 2.38
CA GLN A 47 0.83 -0.61 1.01
C GLN A 47 -0.34 -1.51 0.64
N SER A 48 -0.88 -1.33 -0.57
CA SER A 48 -1.78 -2.25 -1.25
C SER A 48 -1.12 -2.76 -2.53
N SER A 49 -1.45 -3.98 -2.96
CA SER A 49 -1.08 -4.50 -4.28
C SER A 49 -2.34 -4.63 -5.12
N CYS A 50 -2.30 -4.19 -6.38
CA CYS A 50 -3.39 -4.36 -7.33
C CYS A 50 -2.91 -5.18 -8.54
N THR A 51 -3.57 -6.31 -8.82
CA THR A 51 -3.27 -7.10 -10.01
C THR A 51 -3.79 -6.40 -11.24
N VAL A 52 -2.88 -6.13 -12.18
CA VAL A 52 -3.17 -5.35 -13.37
C VAL A 52 -2.87 -6.07 -14.68
N ASN A 53 -2.40 -7.31 -14.60
CA ASN A 53 -2.25 -8.20 -15.73
C ASN A 53 -2.76 -9.61 -15.35
N PRO A 54 -3.76 -10.19 -16.06
CA PRO A 54 -4.46 -9.62 -17.23
C PRO A 54 -5.22 -8.34 -16.89
N THR A 55 -5.68 -7.57 -17.89
CA THR A 55 -6.37 -6.29 -17.67
C THR A 55 -7.52 -6.47 -16.66
N PRO A 56 -7.64 -5.62 -15.62
CA PRO A 56 -8.72 -5.72 -14.64
C PRO A 56 -10.11 -5.75 -15.29
N GLY A 57 -10.98 -6.65 -14.80
CA GLY A 57 -12.29 -6.91 -15.39
C GLY A 57 -12.27 -7.87 -16.59
N THR A 58 -11.13 -8.49 -16.89
CA THR A 58 -10.98 -9.50 -17.95
C THR A 58 -10.39 -10.80 -17.40
N GLY A 59 -10.76 -11.93 -18.02
CA GLY A 59 -10.35 -13.26 -17.56
C GLY A 59 -10.78 -13.51 -16.11
N SER A 60 -9.83 -13.94 -15.27
CA SER A 60 -10.05 -14.15 -13.83
C SER A 60 -9.60 -12.97 -12.95
N ASN A 61 -9.22 -11.82 -13.54
CA ASN A 61 -8.83 -10.64 -12.76
C ASN A 61 -10.06 -9.78 -12.45
N PRO A 62 -10.42 -9.57 -11.18
CA PRO A 62 -11.53 -8.69 -10.79
C PRO A 62 -11.43 -7.29 -11.42
N ALA A 63 -12.57 -6.61 -11.58
CA ALA A 63 -12.56 -5.21 -12.01
C ALA A 63 -12.09 -4.29 -10.86
N TRP A 64 -11.58 -3.11 -11.20
CA TRP A 64 -11.28 -2.07 -10.22
C TRP A 64 -12.52 -1.69 -9.38
N PRO A 65 -12.38 -1.41 -8.07
CA PRO A 65 -11.16 -1.52 -7.26
C PRO A 65 -10.94 -2.93 -6.65
N GLY A 66 -11.77 -3.92 -7.00
CA GLY A 66 -11.73 -5.27 -6.43
C GLY A 66 -10.49 -6.10 -6.80
N ASN A 67 -9.65 -5.61 -7.72
CA ASN A 67 -8.35 -6.20 -8.05
C ASN A 67 -7.23 -5.82 -7.06
N CYS A 68 -7.52 -4.99 -6.05
CA CYS A 68 -6.56 -4.57 -5.04
C CYS A 68 -6.72 -5.34 -3.73
N THR A 69 -5.60 -5.61 -3.05
CA THR A 69 -5.59 -6.07 -1.67
C THR A 69 -5.94 -4.93 -0.72
N ALA A 70 -6.34 -5.27 0.51
CA ALA A 70 -6.39 -4.28 1.58
C ALA A 70 -5.01 -3.63 1.81
N PHE A 71 -5.01 -2.40 2.33
CA PHE A 71 -3.77 -1.74 2.74
C PHE A 71 -3.21 -2.40 4.00
N VAL A 72 -1.96 -2.85 3.91
CA VAL A 72 -1.19 -3.40 5.03
C VAL A 72 -0.28 -2.32 5.59
N ASN A 73 -0.23 -2.19 6.93
CA ASN A 73 0.66 -1.24 7.60
C ASN A 73 2.11 -1.73 7.54
N LEU A 74 2.98 -0.91 6.94
CA LEU A 74 4.42 -1.13 6.81
C LEU A 74 5.23 -0.04 7.54
N THR A 75 4.60 0.71 8.45
CA THR A 75 5.27 1.74 9.25
C THR A 75 6.45 1.12 9.99
N PRO A 76 7.69 1.60 9.80
CA PRO A 76 8.83 1.11 10.55
C PRO A 76 8.60 1.27 12.06
N PRO A 77 9.08 0.35 12.90
CA PRO A 77 9.01 0.53 14.33
C PRO A 77 9.78 1.80 14.71
N LEU A 78 9.16 2.65 15.52
CA LEU A 78 9.87 3.76 16.17
C LEU A 78 11.06 3.15 16.92
N ARG A 79 12.27 3.72 16.74
CA ARG A 79 13.52 3.18 17.33
C ARG A 79 13.51 3.04 18.87
N ALA A 80 12.44 3.45 19.56
CA ALA A 80 12.23 3.37 21.01
C ALA A 80 11.96 1.96 21.58
N ALA A 81 11.84 0.91 20.75
CA ALA A 81 11.75 -0.48 21.23
C ALA A 81 13.08 -1.25 21.15
N ALA A 82 14.05 -0.80 20.35
CA ALA A 82 15.34 -1.50 20.20
C ALA A 82 16.32 -1.23 21.37
N GLN A 83 16.11 -0.16 22.15
CA GLN A 83 17.02 0.19 23.27
C GLN A 83 16.59 -0.37 24.63
N ARG A 84 15.35 -0.86 24.78
CA ARG A 84 14.88 -1.41 26.07
C ARG A 84 15.39 -2.81 26.41
N ASN A 85 15.95 -3.54 25.43
CA ASN A 85 16.51 -4.88 25.67
C ASN A 85 18.04 -4.90 25.85
N MET A 86 18.73 -3.76 25.78
CA MET A 86 20.18 -3.69 26.03
C MET A 86 20.55 -3.17 27.43
N GLN A 87 19.58 -2.80 28.26
CA GLN A 87 19.83 -2.18 29.57
C GLN A 87 19.72 -3.15 30.77
N ASN A 88 19.30 -4.41 30.57
CA ASN A 88 19.10 -5.38 31.66
C ASN A 88 20.26 -6.37 31.89
N THR A 89 21.42 -6.19 31.25
CA THR A 89 22.59 -7.08 31.40
C THR A 89 23.82 -6.44 32.03
N ALA A 90 23.74 -5.21 32.52
CA ALA A 90 24.84 -4.56 33.25
C ALA A 90 24.35 -4.03 34.60
N GLY A 91 24.37 -4.88 35.62
CA GLY A 91 23.97 -4.53 36.98
C GLY A 91 24.10 -5.69 37.96
N ARG A 92 25.32 -6.19 38.14
CA ARG A 92 25.78 -6.92 39.32
C ARG A 92 27.01 -6.20 39.86
#